data_AF-A0AAR2LJE7-F1
#
_entry.id   AF-A0AAR2LJE7-F1
#
_cell.length_a   1.000
_cell.length_b   1.000
_cell.length_c   1.000
_cell.angle_alpha   90.00
_cell.angle_beta   90.00
_cell.angle_gamma   90.00
#
_symmetry.space_group_name_H-M   'P 1'
#
loop_
_entity.id
_entity.type
_entity.pdbx_description
1 polymer ?
#
loop_
_entity_poly.entity_id
_entity_poly.type
_entity_poly.pdbx_seq_one_letter_code
_entity_poly.pdbx_strand_id
1 'polypeptide(L)'
;MTPLHLSPQRFYHHFHLQQGMRQGCPLSPLLFNIAIEPLALALRQDILIKGIYRGDQEHKLSHYADDLLLYISDPMASLPRLLELFDGKYKINPSF
;
A
#
# COMPACT_ATOMS: atom_id res chain seq x y z
N MET A 1 33.18 -43.02 -26.56
CA MET A 1 32.04 -42.16 -26.20
C MET A 1 32.10 -41.89 -24.71
N THR A 2 32.76 -40.82 -24.30
CA THR A 2 32.82 -40.39 -22.89
C THR A 2 31.59 -39.53 -22.59
N PRO A 3 30.88 -39.73 -21.47
CA PRO A 3 29.72 -38.91 -21.14
C PRO A 3 30.17 -37.49 -20.78
N LEU A 4 29.53 -36.49 -21.39
CA LEU A 4 29.64 -35.09 -20.97
C LEU A 4 29.09 -34.95 -19.55
N HIS A 5 29.99 -34.74 -18.59
CA HIS A 5 29.66 -34.33 -17.24
C HIS A 5 29.19 -32.86 -17.27
N LEU A 6 27.91 -32.66 -17.56
CA LEU A 6 27.25 -31.36 -17.43
C LEU A 6 27.05 -31.07 -15.94
N SER A 7 28.00 -30.34 -15.35
CA SER A 7 27.76 -29.65 -14.08
C SER A 7 26.55 -28.72 -14.25
N PRO A 8 25.55 -28.73 -13.35
CA PRO A 8 24.41 -27.83 -13.46
C PRO A 8 24.89 -26.41 -13.21
N GLN A 9 25.14 -25.66 -14.29
CA GLN A 9 25.36 -24.22 -14.17
C GLN A 9 24.05 -23.60 -13.67
N ARG A 10 24.11 -22.99 -12.49
CA ARG A 10 22.97 -22.30 -11.87
C ARG A 10 22.59 -21.10 -12.76
N PHE A 11 21.45 -21.20 -13.46
CA PHE A 11 20.93 -20.17 -14.39
C PHE A 11 20.30 -18.95 -13.70
N TYR A 12 20.66 -18.61 -12.47
CA TYR A 12 20.06 -17.46 -11.78
C TYR A 12 20.96 -16.23 -11.95
N HIS A 13 20.53 -15.28 -12.78
CA HIS A 13 21.15 -13.96 -12.86
C HIS A 13 20.74 -13.13 -11.64
N HIS A 14 21.71 -12.56 -10.93
CA HIS A 14 21.46 -11.69 -9.78
C HIS A 14 21.07 -10.30 -10.26
N PHE A 15 19.84 -9.88 -9.98
CA PHE A 15 19.34 -8.53 -10.21
C PHE A 15 19.15 -7.82 -8.87
N HIS A 16 19.67 -6.59 -8.76
CA HIS A 16 19.44 -5.75 -7.59
C HIS A 16 18.08 -5.05 -7.72
N LEU A 17 17.16 -5.35 -6.79
CA LEU A 17 15.90 -4.63 -6.64
C LEU A 17 16.18 -3.25 -6.03
N GLN A 18 15.82 -2.19 -6.76
CA GLN A 18 15.93 -0.81 -6.28
C GLN A 18 14.63 -0.29 -5.65
N GLN A 19 13.47 -0.74 -6.15
CA GLN A 19 12.14 -0.36 -5.65
C GLN A 19 11.19 -1.55 -5.69
N GLY A 20 10.28 -1.61 -4.70
CA GLY A 20 9.29 -2.68 -4.56
C GLY A 20 9.76 -3.88 -3.74
N MET A 21 8.83 -4.81 -3.53
CA MET A 21 9.06 -6.05 -2.77
C MET A 21 9.21 -7.22 -3.75
N ARG A 22 10.07 -8.20 -3.42
CA ARG A 22 10.19 -9.42 -4.24
C ARG A 22 8.89 -10.24 -4.12
N GLN A 23 8.22 -10.51 -5.23
CA GLN A 23 7.06 -11.39 -5.25
C GLN A 23 7.47 -12.80 -4.78
N GLY A 24 6.62 -13.43 -3.97
CA GLY A 24 6.90 -14.73 -3.36
C GLY A 24 7.84 -14.70 -2.16
N CYS A 25 8.35 -13.53 -1.74
CA CYS A 25 9.05 -13.42 -0.46
C CYS A 25 8.02 -13.41 0.69
N PRO A 26 8.18 -14.31 1.69
CA PRO A 26 7.21 -14.44 2.78
C PRO A 26 7.14 -13.21 3.69
N LEU A 27 8.15 -12.32 3.67
CA LEU A 27 8.19 -11.10 4.49
C LEU A 27 7.53 -9.90 3.81
N SER A 28 7.35 -9.93 2.49
CA SER A 28 6.81 -8.80 1.72
C SER A 28 5.44 -8.31 2.23
N PRO A 29 4.47 -9.18 2.60
CA PRO A 29 3.17 -8.71 3.09
C PRO A 29 3.26 -7.94 4.41
N LEU A 30 4.12 -8.40 5.33
CA LEU A 30 4.29 -7.74 6.63
C LEU A 30 4.95 -6.37 6.46
N LEU A 31 6.00 -6.29 5.64
CA LEU A 31 6.68 -5.03 5.37
C LEU A 31 5.76 -4.03 4.67
N PHE A 32 4.88 -4.50 3.79
CA PHE A 32 3.85 -3.66 3.17
C PHE A 32 2.90 -3.07 4.22
N ASN A 33 2.35 -3.91 5.11
CA ASN A 33 1.46 -3.45 6.19
C ASN A 33 2.11 -2.42 7.11
N ILE A 34 3.39 -2.59 7.44
CA ILE A 34 4.13 -1.62 8.26
C ILE A 34 4.33 -0.30 7.50
N ALA A 35 4.66 -0.36 6.21
CA ALA A 35 4.94 0.82 5.41
C ALA A 35 3.70 1.71 5.20
N ILE A 36 2.50 1.14 5.17
CA ILE A 36 1.24 1.87 4.92
C ILE A 36 0.53 2.33 6.19
N GLU A 37 0.86 1.78 7.36
CA GLU A 37 0.24 2.18 8.63
C GLU A 37 0.39 3.69 8.94
N PRO A 38 1.51 4.37 8.69
CA PRO A 38 1.61 5.82 8.89
C PRO A 38 0.58 6.62 8.08
N LEU A 39 0.27 6.20 6.86
CA LEU A 39 -0.76 6.82 6.03
C LEU A 39 -2.15 6.55 6.63
N ALA A 40 -2.43 5.31 7.01
CA ALA A 40 -3.69 4.94 7.64
C ALA A 40 -3.92 5.73 8.94
N LEU A 41 -2.87 5.92 9.74
CA LEU A 41 -2.92 6.72 10.97
C LEU A 41 -3.25 8.19 10.67
N ALA A 42 -2.58 8.80 9.70
CA ALA A 42 -2.83 10.18 9.30
C ALA A 42 -4.29 10.40 8.88
N LEU A 43 -4.85 9.47 8.11
CA LEU A 43 -6.24 9.51 7.66
C LEU A 43 -7.24 9.32 8.81
N ARG A 44 -6.97 8.42 9.76
CA ARG A 44 -7.84 8.20 10.93
C ARG A 44 -7.87 9.41 11.86
N GLN A 45 -6.70 10.01 12.11
CA GLN A 45 -6.55 11.08 13.10
C GLN A 45 -6.98 12.47 12.60
N ASP A 46 -7.06 12.68 11.28
CA ASP A 46 -7.44 13.99 10.74
C ASP A 46 -8.92 14.30 11.01
N ILE A 47 -9.19 15.28 11.86
CA ILE A 47 -10.54 15.69 12.28
C ILE A 47 -11.36 16.36 11.17
N LEU A 48 -10.70 16.85 10.12
CA LEU A 48 -11.35 17.47 8.97
C LEU A 48 -11.88 16.42 7.99
N ILE A 49 -11.33 15.19 8.04
CA ILE A 49 -11.86 14.04 7.30
C ILE A 49 -12.97 13.42 8.13
N LYS A 50 -14.21 13.50 7.62
CA LYS A 50 -15.40 12.96 8.28
C LYS A 50 -15.72 11.55 7.76
N GLY A 51 -15.66 10.58 8.66
CA GLY A 51 -15.98 9.18 8.40
C GLY A 51 -17.44 8.83 8.64
N ILE A 52 -17.76 7.55 8.48
CA ILE A 52 -19.10 7.03 8.74
C ILE A 52 -19.17 6.59 10.20
N TYR A 53 -20.21 7.02 10.91
CA TYR A 53 -20.44 6.61 12.30
C TYR A 53 -21.24 5.31 12.37
N ARG A 54 -20.80 4.41 13.25
CA ARG A 54 -21.56 3.24 13.70
C ARG A 54 -21.59 3.22 15.22
N GLY A 55 -22.70 3.68 15.80
CA GLY A 55 -22.74 4.00 17.23
C GLY A 55 -21.75 5.12 17.55
N ASP A 56 -20.93 4.94 18.58
CA ASP A 56 -19.96 5.94 19.04
C ASP A 56 -18.60 5.86 18.31
N GLN A 57 -18.46 4.95 17.33
CA GLN A 57 -17.22 4.77 16.58
C GLN A 57 -17.32 5.39 15.18
N GLU A 58 -16.38 6.27 14.86
CA GLU A 58 -16.18 6.81 13.51
C GLU A 58 -15.24 5.88 12.72
N HIS A 59 -15.70 5.42 11.56
CA HIS A 59 -14.92 4.63 10.62
C HIS A 59 -14.53 5.50 9.42
N LYS A 60 -13.23 5.73 9.22
CA LYS A 60 -12.70 6.54 8.11
C LYS A 60 -12.06 5.72 7.00
N LEU A 61 -11.55 4.53 7.31
CA LEU A 61 -10.94 3.66 6.32
C LEU A 61 -10.96 2.19 6.73
N SER A 62 -10.84 1.31 5.74
CA SER A 62 -10.47 -0.09 5.89
C SER A 62 -9.29 -0.40 4.96
N HIS A 63 -8.41 -1.29 5.40
CA HIS A 63 -7.22 -1.66 4.66
C HIS A 63 -7.16 -3.19 4.54
N TYR A 64 -6.95 -3.70 3.33
CA TYR A 64 -6.84 -5.13 3.05
C TYR A 64 -5.81 -5.38 1.97
N ALA A 65 -4.75 -6.13 2.32
CA ALA A 65 -3.62 -6.36 1.44
C ALA A 65 -3.07 -5.03 0.89
N ASP A 66 -3.14 -4.81 -0.41
CA ASP A 66 -2.74 -3.60 -1.13
C ASP A 66 -3.86 -2.57 -1.35
N ASP A 67 -5.11 -2.92 -1.00
CA ASP A 67 -6.28 -2.06 -1.17
C ASP A 67 -6.57 -1.25 0.09
N LEU A 68 -6.69 0.08 -0.09
CA LEU A 68 -7.14 1.01 0.95
C LEU A 68 -8.47 1.65 0.53
N LEU A 69 -9.51 1.41 1.32
CA LEU A 69 -10.86 1.95 1.10
C LEU A 69 -11.14 3.05 2.11
N LEU A 70 -11.58 4.21 1.63
CA LEU A 70 -11.93 5.37 2.44
C LEU A 70 -13.45 5.50 2.58
N TYR A 71 -13.90 5.84 3.79
CA TYR A 71 -15.30 6.11 4.10
C TYR A 71 -15.44 7.60 4.39
N ILE A 72 -16.29 8.29 3.64
CA ILE A 72 -16.48 9.73 3.75
C ILE A 72 -17.97 10.03 3.89
N SER A 73 -18.36 10.64 5.01
CA SER A 73 -19.76 11.05 5.24
C SER A 73 -20.08 12.43 4.66
N ASP A 74 -19.09 13.32 4.61
CA ASP A 74 -19.19 14.65 4.01
C ASP A 74 -18.07 14.85 2.98
N PRO A 75 -18.32 14.51 1.70
CA PRO A 75 -17.33 14.66 0.64
C PRO A 75 -16.92 16.10 0.40
N MET A 76 -17.84 17.07 0.52
CA MET A 76 -17.53 18.48 0.23
C MET A 76 -16.56 19.06 1.25
N ALA A 77 -16.69 18.69 2.52
CA ALA A 77 -15.76 19.10 3.56
C ALA A 77 -14.45 18.30 3.55
N SER A 78 -14.52 16.98 3.29
CA SER A 78 -13.39 16.07 3.51
C SER A 78 -12.46 15.94 2.29
N LEU A 79 -12.98 16.01 1.06
CA LEU A 79 -12.19 15.79 -0.16
C LEU A 79 -11.02 16.77 -0.32
N PRO A 80 -11.15 18.08 -0.09
CA PRO A 80 -10.03 19.00 -0.23
C PRO A 80 -8.86 18.63 0.68
N ARG A 81 -9.14 18.28 1.94
CA ARG A 81 -8.12 17.87 2.91
C ARG A 81 -7.48 16.54 2.55
N LEU A 82 -8.29 15.59 2.09
CA LEU A 82 -7.81 14.30 1.63
C LEU A 82 -6.83 14.47 0.47
N LEU A 83 -7.19 15.26 -0.55
CA LEU A 83 -6.31 15.54 -1.68
C LEU A 83 -5.00 16.21 -1.25
N GLU A 84 -5.05 17.17 -0.32
CA GLU A 84 -3.85 17.81 0.26
C GLU A 84 -2.93 16.81 0.97
N LEU A 85 -3.49 15.80 1.66
CA LEU A 85 -2.67 14.77 2.29
C LEU A 85 -1.91 13.92 1.28
N PHE A 86 -2.51 13.64 0.12
CA PHE A 86 -1.88 12.86 -0.94
C PHE A 86 -0.97 13.68 -1.85
N ASP A 87 -1.23 14.98 -1.99
CA ASP A 87 -0.52 15.88 -2.90
C ASP A 87 1.00 15.89 -2.64
N GLY A 88 1.78 15.75 -3.71
CA GLY A 88 3.24 15.70 -3.68
C GLY A 88 3.88 14.49 -2.94
N LYS A 89 3.10 13.71 -2.18
CA LYS A 89 3.61 12.59 -1.37
C LYS A 89 3.38 11.23 -2.00
N TYR A 90 2.27 11.07 -2.73
CA TYR A 90 1.90 9.80 -3.34
C TYR A 90 1.61 9.99 -4.82
N LYS A 91 1.96 8.99 -5.63
CA LYS A 91 1.59 8.95 -7.04
C LYS A 91 0.13 8.52 -7.13
N ILE A 92 -0.75 9.45 -7.46
CA ILE A 92 -2.15 9.16 -7.77
C ILE A 92 -2.26 8.87 -9.26
N ASN A 93 -2.79 7.70 -9.62
CA ASN A 93 -3.14 7.40 -11.01
C ASN A 93 -4.63 7.74 -11.22
N PRO A 94 -4.99 8.77 -12.00
CA PRO A 94 -6.37 9.17 -12.21
C PRO A 94 -7.12 8.31 -13.25
N SER A 95 -6.50 7.25 -13.77
CA SER A 95 -7.09 6.41 -14.80
C SER A 95 -8.16 5.51 -14.19
N PHE A 96 -9.43 5.76 -14.54
CA PHE A 96 -10.59 4.90 -14.26
C PHE A 96 -10.75 3.84 -15.35
#